data_AF-A0AAV6AR62-F1
#
_entry.id   AF-A0AAV6AR62-F1
#
_cell.length_a   1.000
_cell.length_b   1.000
_cell.length_c   1.000
_cell.angle_alpha   90.00
_cell.angle_beta   90.00
_cell.angle_gamma   90.00
#
_symmetry.space_group_name_H-M   'P 1'
#
loop_
_entity.id
_entity.type
_entity.pdbx_description
1 polymer ?
#
loop_
_entity_poly.entity_id
_entity_poly.type
_entity_poly.pdbx_seq_one_letter_code
_entity_poly.pdbx_strand_id
1 'polypeptide(L)' 'MSVRALPLSLADCVNDVCPWTGRPVSADALTRYKGRVIGFADRASRDTFVSALVAFETAILPAPRICAAVAA' A
#
# COMPACT_ATOMS: atom_id res chain seq x y z
N MET A 1 -5.70 -4.24 -23.54
CA MET A 1 -5.79 -3.02 -22.71
C MET A 1 -4.60 -3.00 -21.75
N SER A 2 -3.51 -2.33 -22.14
CA SER A 2 -2.30 -2.26 -21.32
C SER A 2 -2.51 -1.13 -20.29
N VAL A 3 -2.75 -1.48 -19.04
CA VAL A 3 -2.80 -0.49 -17.96
C VAL A 3 -1.37 0.04 -17.81
N ARG A 4 -1.06 1.15 -18.49
CA ARG A 4 0.22 1.83 -18.35
C ARG A 4 0.27 2.36 -16.93
N ALA A 5 0.95 1.64 -16.04
CA ALA A 5 1.26 2.16 -14.72
C ALA A 5 2.15 3.40 -14.93
N LEU A 6 1.56 4.60 -14.86
CA LEU A 6 2.34 5.82 -14.87
C LEU A 6 3.39 5.74 -13.74
N PRO A 7 4.62 6.22 -14.00
CA PRO A 7 5.65 6.27 -12.97
C PRO A 7 5.09 7.03 -11.76
N LEU A 8 5.21 6.42 -10.58
CA LEU A 8 4.84 7.09 -9.33
C LEU A 8 5.69 8.35 -9.22
N SER A 9 5.06 9.51 -9.22
CA SER A 9 5.73 10.80 -9.16
C SER A 9 5.62 11.37 -7.75
N LEU A 10 6.68 12.04 -7.28
CA LEU A 10 6.66 12.75 -6.00
C LEU A 10 5.57 13.83 -5.94
N ALA A 11 5.22 14.43 -7.09
CA ALA A 11 4.15 15.42 -7.18
C ALA A 11 2.75 14.88 -6.81
N ASP A 12 2.54 13.57 -6.97
CA ASP A 12 1.27 12.92 -6.60
C ASP A 12 1.29 12.39 -5.15
N CYS A 13 2.41 12.53 -4.44
CA CYS A 13 2.53 12.09 -3.05
C CYS A 13 1.68 12.97 -2.14
N VAL A 14 0.87 12.32 -1.32
CA VAL A 14 0.06 13.00 -0.29
C VAL A 14 0.93 13.51 0.86
N ASN A 15 2.13 12.96 1.05
CA ASN A 15 3.04 13.32 2.11
C ASN A 15 4.44 13.69 1.58
N ASP A 16 5.00 14.77 2.13
CA ASP A 16 6.37 15.21 1.87
C ASP A 16 7.37 14.59 2.87
N VAL A 17 6.87 14.11 4.00
CA VAL A 17 7.68 13.59 5.11
C VAL A 17 7.24 12.18 5.47
N CYS A 18 8.22 11.31 5.72
CA CYS A 18 8.01 9.93 6.13
C CYS A 18 7.43 9.87 7.55
N PRO A 19 6.26 9.22 7.75
CA PRO A 19 5.60 9.16 9.06
C PRO A 19 6.37 8.34 10.10
N TRP A 20 7.35 7.53 9.70
CA TRP A 20 8.11 6.68 10.62
C TRP A 20 9.36 7.34 11.16
N THR A 21 10.06 8.10 10.33
CA THR A 21 11.38 8.65 10.66
C THR A 21 11.41 10.17 10.71
N GLY A 22 10.39 10.85 10.17
CA GLY A 22 10.39 12.31 10.02
C GLY A 22 11.34 12.84 8.94
N ARG A 23 11.97 11.95 8.15
CA ARG A 23 12.84 12.31 7.02
C ARG A 23 12.01 12.61 5.76
N PRO A 24 12.52 13.41 4.81
CA PRO A 24 11.85 13.65 3.54
C PRO A 24 11.60 12.34 2.78
N VAL A 25 10.50 12.28 2.04
CA VAL A 25 10.17 11.12 1.21
C VAL A 25 11.11 10.99 0.01
N SER A 26 11.37 9.76 -0.42
CA SER A 26 12.20 9.44 -1.57
C SER A 26 11.36 8.95 -2.74
N ALA A 27 11.68 9.40 -3.97
CA ALA A 27 11.04 8.95 -5.20
C ALA A 27 11.18 7.44 -5.44
N ASP A 28 12.21 6.81 -4.87
CA ASP A 28 12.48 5.37 -4.94
C ASP A 28 11.65 4.53 -3.96
N ALA A 29 10.96 5.18 -3.02
CA ALA A 29 10.25 4.56 -1.92
C ALA A 29 8.77 4.98 -1.91
N LEU A 30 8.16 5.06 -3.09
CA LEU A 30 6.75 5.37 -3.28
C LEU A 30 5.90 4.10 -3.35
N THR A 31 4.66 4.20 -2.85
CA THR A 31 3.64 3.16 -3.02
C THR A 31 2.25 3.77 -3.19
N ARG A 32 1.29 2.98 -3.67
CA ARG A 32 -0.10 3.40 -3.78
C ARG A 32 -0.91 2.83 -2.62
N TYR A 33 -1.64 3.69 -1.94
CA TYR A 33 -2.57 3.30 -0.88
C TYR A 33 -3.91 3.99 -1.09
N LYS A 34 -5.01 3.21 -1.13
CA LYS A 34 -6.38 3.72 -1.35
C LYS A 34 -6.50 4.68 -2.56
N GLY A 35 -5.80 4.38 -3.65
CA GLY A 35 -5.80 5.20 -4.87
C GLY A 35 -4.99 6.50 -4.80
N ARG A 36 -4.27 6.75 -3.70
CA ARG A 36 -3.35 7.87 -3.53
C ARG A 36 -1.90 7.38 -3.54
N VAL A 37 -0.96 8.23 -3.93
CA VAL A 37 0.47 7.94 -3.81
C VAL A 37 0.94 8.42 -2.44
N ILE A 38 1.69 7.58 -1.75
CA ILE A 38 2.35 7.90 -0.49
C ILE A 38 3.83 7.57 -0.61
N GLY A 39 4.67 8.38 0.03
CA GLY A 39 6.11 8.25 0.01
C GLY A 39 6.70 7.87 1.37
N PHE A 40 7.85 7.21 1.32
CA PHE A 40 8.65 6.85 2.50
C PHE A 40 10.08 7.35 2.33
N ALA A 41 10.81 7.42 3.44
CA ALA A 41 12.22 7.80 3.42
C ALA A 41 13.10 6.75 2.71
N ASP A 42 12.72 5.47 2.81
CA ASP A 42 13.48 4.33 2.30
C ASP A 42 12.56 3.15 1.96
N ARG A 43 13.06 2.23 1.12
CA ARG A 43 12.30 1.05 0.66
C ARG A 43 11.96 0.09 1.81
N ALA A 44 12.81 -0.02 2.84
CA ALA A 44 12.54 -0.88 3.98
C ALA A 44 11.31 -0.40 4.77
N SER A 45 11.19 0.91 4.95
CA SER A 45 10.02 1.55 5.56
C SER A 45 8.75 1.31 4.75
N ARG A 46 8.84 1.47 3.41
CA ARG A 46 7.74 1.15 2.49
C ARG A 46 7.31 -0.32 2.63
N ASP A 47 8.26 -1.26 2.62
CA ASP A 47 7.95 -2.70 2.62
C ASP A 47 7.32 -3.16 3.93
N THR A 48 7.80 -2.63 5.04
CA THR A 48 7.23 -2.91 6.34
C THR A 48 5.83 -2.31 6.47
N PHE A 49 5.57 -1.12 5.89
CA PHE A 49 4.23 -0.55 5.80
C PHE A 49 3.28 -1.40 4.95
N VAL A 50 3.71 -1.87 3.78
CA VAL A 50 2.91 -2.77 2.93
C VAL A 50 2.58 -4.07 3.66
N SER A 51 3.56 -4.64 4.38
CA SER A 51 3.36 -5.86 5.15
C SER A 51 2.35 -5.66 6.29
N ALA A 52 2.45 -4.54 7.01
CA ALA A 52 1.51 -4.17 8.05
C ALA A 52 0.10 -3.97 7.48
N LEU A 53 -0.03 -3.31 6.32
CA LEU A 53 -1.31 -3.17 5.63
C LEU A 53 -1.92 -4.52 5.28
N VAL A 54 -1.15 -5.44 4.71
CA VAL A 54 -1.65 -6.79 4.41
C VAL A 54 -2.15 -7.47 5.68
N ALA A 55 -1.41 -7.39 6.79
CA ALA A 55 -1.83 -7.96 8.05
C ALA A 55 -3.14 -7.34 8.58
N PHE A 56 -3.24 -6.01 8.55
CA PHE A 56 -4.45 -5.30 9.00
C PHE A 56 -5.66 -5.60 8.11
N GLU A 57 -5.52 -5.49 6.80
CA GLU A 57 -6.62 -5.76 5.86
C GLU A 57 -7.05 -7.23 5.97
N THR A 58 -6.12 -8.17 6.10
CA THR A 58 -6.45 -9.59 6.32
C THR A 58 -7.21 -9.80 7.63
N ALA A 59 -6.86 -9.08 8.70
CA ALA A 59 -7.53 -9.18 9.99
C ALA A 59 -8.93 -8.51 10.01
N ILE A 60 -9.11 -7.45 9.21
CA ILE A 60 -10.39 -6.73 9.09
C ILE A 60 -11.35 -7.47 8.15
N LEU A 61 -10.82 -8.16 7.13
CA LEU A 61 -11.65 -8.93 6.21
C LEU A 61 -12.36 -10.05 6.98
N PRO A 62 -13.71 -10.13 6.91
CA PRO A 62 -14.42 -11.26 7.47
C PRO A 62 -13.95 -12.53 6.74
N ALA A 63 -13.84 -13.64 7.49
CA ALA A 63 -13.51 -14.93 6.90
C ALA A 63 -14.39 -15.17 5.66
N PRO A 64 -13.80 -15.62 4.53
CA PRO A 64 -14.58 -15.81 3.33
C PRO A 64 -15.75 -16.72 3.68
N ARG A 65 -16.98 -16.22 3.49
CA ARG A 65 -18.17 -17.06 3.53
C ARG A 65 -18.13 -17.94 2.29
N ILE A 66 -17.36 -19.03 2.37
CA ILE A 66 -17.49 -20.14 1.45
C ILE A 66 -18.92 -20.65 1.60
N CYS A 67 -19.76 -20.38 0.58
CA CYS A 67 -21.07 -21.01 0.49
C CYS A 67 -20.87 -22.51 0.62
N ALA A 68 -21.47 -23.10 1.65
CA ALA A 68 -21.63 -24.55 1.78
C ALA A 68 -22.62 -25.04 0.71
N ALA A 69 -22.24 -24.92 -0.56
CA ALA A 69 -22.91 -25.55 -1.66
C ALA A 69 -22.19 -26.88 -1.93
N VAL A 70 -22.56 -27.91 -1.16
CA VAL A 70 -22.62 -29.33 -1.54
C VAL A 70 -23.33 -30.02 -0.37
N ALA A 71 -24.66 -30.08 -0.48
CA ALA A 71 -25.47 -31.10 0.16
C ALA A 71 -26.39 -31.60 -0.95
N ALA A 72 -25.97 -32.71 -1.57
CA ALA A 72 -26.75 -33.49 -2.51
C ALA A 72 -26.79 -34.93 -1.96
#